data_AF-A0A819H5C3-F1
#
_entry.id   AF-A0A819H5C3-F1
#
_cell.length_a   1.000
_cell.length_b   1.000
_cell.length_c   1.000
_cell.angle_alpha   90.00
_cell.angle_beta   90.00
_cell.angle_gamma   90.00
#
_symmetry.space_group_name_H-M   'P 1'
#
loop_
_entity.id
_entity.type
_entity.pdbx_description
1 polymer ?
#
loop_
_entity_poly.entity_id
_entity_poly.type
_entity_poly.pdbx_seq_one_letter_code
_entity_poly.pdbx_strand_id
1 'polypeptide(L)'
;FGEAYVGTSAVPGLGLLVTLWGGNHTTPSNDTVRTFGTWTYHACLPVSVISHSSQYGRSQTSFFDIVAGISDPNVFIPRPECLTEKEYAMRHVLFGTQGKKMKK
;
A
#
# COMPACT_ATOMS: atom_id res chain seq x y z
N PHE A 1 -17.54 -14.02 -8.56
CA PHE A 1 -16.40 -13.23 -9.07
C PHE A 1 -16.53 -13.16 -10.57
N GLY A 2 -16.11 -12.05 -11.18
CA GLY A 2 -16.41 -11.79 -12.59
C GLY A 2 -15.77 -10.51 -13.09
N GLU A 3 -16.13 -10.14 -14.30
CA GLU A 3 -15.55 -9.02 -15.03
C GLU A 3 -16.58 -7.90 -15.20
N ALA A 4 -16.10 -6.66 -15.25
CA ALA A 4 -16.92 -5.49 -15.51
C ALA A 4 -16.11 -4.41 -16.24
N TYR A 5 -16.81 -3.53 -16.95
CA TYR A 5 -16.21 -2.29 -17.46
C TYR A 5 -16.51 -1.14 -16.51
N VAL A 6 -15.47 -0.44 -16.07
CA VAL A 6 -15.58 0.86 -15.40
C VAL A 6 -15.50 1.96 -16.46
N GLY A 7 -16.45 2.90 -16.43
CA GLY A 7 -16.59 3.92 -17.47
C GLY A 7 -17.68 3.57 -18.47
N THR A 8 -17.45 3.83 -19.76
CA THR A 8 -18.43 3.58 -20.81
C THR A 8 -17.86 2.70 -21.91
N SER A 9 -18.68 1.76 -22.39
CA SER A 9 -18.38 0.97 -23.59
C SER A 9 -18.91 1.63 -24.87
N ALA A 10 -19.64 2.75 -24.75
CA ALA A 10 -20.23 3.45 -25.90
C ALA A 10 -19.18 4.11 -26.81
N VAL A 11 -18.01 4.44 -26.26
CA VAL A 11 -16.88 5.00 -27.01
C VAL A 11 -15.67 4.10 -26.81
N PRO A 12 -15.06 3.58 -27.90
CA PRO A 12 -13.87 2.75 -27.79
C PRO A 12 -12.76 3.43 -26.98
N GLY A 13 -12.17 2.71 -26.03
CA GLY A 13 -11.07 3.20 -25.18
C GLY A 13 -11.48 3.97 -23.92
N LEU A 14 -12.77 4.28 -23.72
CA LEU A 14 -13.27 4.94 -22.49
C LEU A 14 -13.79 3.97 -21.42
N GLY A 15 -13.65 2.68 -21.66
CA GLY A 15 -13.98 1.61 -20.72
C GLY A 15 -12.72 0.93 -20.22
N LEU A 16 -12.61 0.77 -18.91
CA LEU A 16 -11.54 0.01 -18.26
C LEU A 16 -12.09 -1.37 -17.85
N LEU A 17 -11.57 -2.43 -18.47
CA LEU A 17 -11.90 -3.81 -18.09
C LEU A 17 -11.24 -4.16 -16.74
N VAL A 18 -12.07 -4.57 -15.78
CA VAL A 18 -11.65 -4.95 -14.43
C VAL A 18 -12.20 -6.31 -14.04
N THR A 19 -11.53 -6.96 -13.10
CA THR A 19 -11.91 -8.24 -12.50
C THR A 19 -12.15 -8.07 -11.02
N LEU A 20 -13.20 -8.70 -10.50
CA LEU A 20 -13.52 -8.73 -9.08
C LEU A 20 -13.10 -10.08 -8.50
N TRP A 21 -12.25 -10.06 -7.47
CA TRP A 21 -11.85 -11.23 -6.71
C TRP A 21 -12.20 -11.06 -5.23
N GLY A 22 -12.23 -12.15 -4.49
CA GLY A 22 -12.45 -12.08 -3.05
C GLY A 22 -12.33 -13.43 -2.37
N GLY A 23 -12.30 -13.39 -1.05
CA GLY A 23 -12.13 -14.55 -0.21
C GLY A 23 -12.20 -14.19 1.27
N ASN A 24 -12.22 -15.22 2.11
CA ASN A 24 -12.17 -15.10 3.55
C ASN A 24 -10.81 -15.61 4.03
N HIS A 25 -10.21 -14.95 5.01
CA HIS A 25 -9.02 -15.45 5.69
C HIS A 25 -9.17 -15.26 7.20
N THR A 26 -8.61 -16.21 7.96
CA THR A 26 -8.58 -16.14 9.42
C THR A 26 -7.30 -15.43 9.85
N THR A 27 -7.45 -14.41 10.68
CA THR A 27 -6.34 -13.67 11.27
C THR A 27 -5.70 -14.46 12.41
N PRO A 28 -4.48 -14.11 12.86
CA PRO A 28 -3.87 -14.70 14.05
C PRO A 28 -4.69 -14.50 15.34
N SER A 29 -5.53 -13.47 15.40
CA SER A 29 -6.47 -13.21 16.51
C SER A 29 -7.77 -14.02 16.41
N ASN A 30 -7.85 -14.97 15.47
CA ASN A 30 -9.02 -15.81 15.21
C ASN A 30 -10.27 -15.03 14.70
N ASP A 31 -10.09 -13.80 14.22
CA ASP A 31 -11.13 -13.06 13.49
C ASP A 31 -11.15 -13.49 12.01
N THR A 32 -12.35 -13.60 11.43
CA THR A 32 -12.52 -13.90 10.01
C THR A 32 -12.63 -12.59 9.23
N VAL A 33 -11.65 -12.33 8.38
CA VAL A 33 -11.64 -11.15 7.50
C VAL A 33 -12.12 -11.56 6.11
N ARG A 34 -13.21 -10.94 5.67
CA ARG A 34 -13.70 -11.04 4.30
C ARG A 34 -13.12 -9.93 3.46
N THR A 35 -12.44 -10.28 2.38
CA THR A 35 -11.80 -9.31 1.49
C THR A 35 -12.33 -9.46 0.08
N PHE A 36 -12.58 -8.33 -0.57
CA PHE A 36 -12.88 -8.22 -1.99
C PHE A 36 -11.95 -7.20 -2.60
N GLY A 37 -11.53 -7.42 -3.83
CA GLY A 37 -10.82 -6.38 -4.55
C GLY A 37 -11.13 -6.41 -6.04
N THR A 38 -10.87 -5.27 -6.64
CA THR A 38 -11.05 -5.05 -8.07
C THR A 38 -9.68 -4.73 -8.65
N TRP A 39 -9.30 -5.42 -9.71
CA TRP A 39 -8.02 -5.22 -10.41
C TRP A 39 -8.24 -5.02 -11.90
N THR A 40 -7.41 -4.20 -12.53
CA THR A 40 -7.40 -4.06 -14.00
C THR A 40 -7.05 -5.40 -14.63
N TYR A 41 -7.76 -5.80 -15.68
CA TYR A 41 -7.59 -7.11 -16.30
C TYR A 41 -6.18 -7.34 -16.89
N HIS A 42 -5.64 -6.36 -17.62
CA HIS A 42 -4.39 -6.56 -18.38
C HIS A 42 -3.11 -6.40 -17.55
N ALA A 43 -3.11 -5.54 -16.54
CA ALA A 43 -1.89 -5.16 -15.81
C ALA A 43 -1.93 -5.54 -14.32
N CYS A 44 -3.01 -6.15 -13.84
CA CYS A 44 -3.21 -6.48 -12.43
C CYS A 44 -3.00 -5.30 -11.47
N LEU A 45 -3.26 -4.06 -11.91
CA LEU A 45 -3.21 -2.89 -11.05
C LEU A 45 -4.45 -2.84 -10.15
N PRO A 46 -4.29 -2.54 -8.84
CA PRO A 46 -5.43 -2.45 -7.93
C PRO A 46 -6.29 -1.24 -8.29
N VAL A 47 -7.62 -1.42 -8.28
CA VAL A 47 -8.61 -0.35 -8.44
C VAL A 47 -9.25 -0.04 -7.10
N SER A 48 -9.67 -1.09 -6.38
CA SER A 48 -10.17 -0.95 -5.01
C SER A 48 -10.01 -2.25 -4.23
N VAL A 49 -9.91 -2.13 -2.91
CA VAL A 49 -9.95 -3.26 -1.97
C VAL A 49 -10.91 -2.91 -0.84
N ILE A 50 -11.81 -3.84 -0.52
CA ILE A 50 -12.73 -3.76 0.61
C ILE A 50 -12.40 -4.93 1.53
N SER A 51 -12.10 -4.64 2.79
CA SER A 51 -11.97 -5.64 3.83
C SER A 51 -13.05 -5.43 4.89
N HIS A 52 -13.54 -6.52 5.45
CA HIS A 52 -14.52 -6.51 6.53
C HIS A 52 -14.14 -7.56 7.57
N SER A 53 -14.04 -7.13 8.82
CA SER A 53 -13.78 -8.00 9.96
C SER A 53 -14.72 -7.65 11.10
N SER A 54 -15.00 -8.63 11.97
CA SER A 54 -15.88 -8.39 13.12
C SER A 54 -15.23 -7.46 14.15
N GLN A 55 -13.90 -7.54 14.28
CA GLN A 55 -13.12 -6.77 15.23
C GLN A 55 -12.90 -5.32 14.79
N TYR A 56 -12.66 -5.08 13.50
CA TYR A 56 -12.20 -3.78 12.97
C TYR A 56 -13.22 -3.10 12.04
N GLY A 57 -14.36 -3.75 11.79
CA GLY A 57 -15.39 -3.23 10.89
C GLY A 57 -14.99 -3.32 9.42
N ARG A 58 -15.54 -2.42 8.60
CA ARG A 58 -15.30 -2.38 7.15
C ARG A 58 -14.32 -1.27 6.79
N SER A 59 -13.27 -1.63 6.06
CA SER A 59 -12.37 -0.68 5.41
C SER A 59 -12.52 -0.79 3.89
N GLN A 60 -12.45 0.35 3.21
CA GLN A 60 -12.43 0.43 1.75
C GLN A 60 -11.33 1.37 1.32
N THR A 61 -10.44 0.88 0.46
CA THR A 61 -9.34 1.64 -0.14
C THR A 61 -9.54 1.69 -1.65
N SER A 62 -9.41 2.87 -2.23
CA SER A 62 -9.47 3.09 -3.68
C SER A 62 -8.12 3.63 -4.15
N PHE A 63 -7.65 3.15 -5.29
CA PHE A 63 -6.32 3.47 -5.82
C PHE A 63 -6.43 4.27 -7.11
N PHE A 64 -5.67 5.35 -7.21
CA PHE A 64 -5.61 6.26 -8.35
C PHE A 64 -4.15 6.66 -8.61
N ASP A 65 -3.85 7.16 -9.80
CA ASP A 65 -2.53 7.70 -10.18
C ASP A 65 -1.35 6.76 -9.86
N ILE A 66 -1.55 5.46 -10.12
CA ILE A 66 -0.54 4.44 -9.84
C ILE A 66 0.64 4.60 -10.79
N VAL A 67 1.81 4.88 -10.23
CA VAL A 67 3.10 4.85 -10.93
C VAL A 67 3.85 3.60 -10.51
N ALA A 68 4.32 2.82 -11.49
CA ALA A 68 5.07 1.60 -11.21
C ALA A 68 6.46 1.91 -10.65
N GLY A 69 6.85 1.22 -9.58
CA GLY A 69 8.13 1.41 -8.92
C GLY A 69 8.14 2.58 -7.94
N ILE A 70 9.33 2.90 -7.42
CA ILE A 70 9.54 3.91 -6.39
C ILE A 70 10.75 4.75 -6.81
N SER A 71 10.54 6.05 -6.96
CA SER A 71 11.58 6.98 -7.42
C SER A 71 12.62 7.30 -6.35
N ASP A 72 12.19 7.48 -5.09
CA ASP A 72 13.07 7.70 -3.94
C ASP A 72 12.87 6.58 -2.90
N PRO A 73 13.84 5.66 -2.74
CA PRO A 73 13.73 4.59 -1.75
C PRO A 73 13.87 5.08 -0.30
N ASN A 74 14.36 6.30 -0.07
CA ASN A 74 14.51 6.85 1.28
C ASN A 74 13.17 7.21 1.93
N VAL A 75 12.05 7.16 1.20
CA VAL A 75 10.71 7.36 1.78
C VAL A 75 10.35 6.29 2.82
N PHE A 76 11.01 5.12 2.78
CA PHE A 76 10.85 4.07 3.78
C PHE A 76 11.76 4.24 5.00
N ILE A 77 12.71 5.19 4.93
CA ILE A 77 13.55 5.49 6.06
C ILE A 77 12.76 6.38 7.04
N PRO A 78 12.48 5.91 8.26
CA PRO A 78 11.80 6.72 9.25
C PRO A 78 12.64 7.98 9.56
N ARG A 79 11.94 9.10 9.73
CA ARG A 79 12.56 10.35 10.16
C ARG A 79 13.11 10.19 11.58
N PRO A 80 14.14 10.96 11.98
CA PRO A 80 14.79 10.80 13.28
C PRO A 80 13.83 10.86 14.48
N GLU A 81 12.79 11.69 14.41
CA GLU A 81 11.79 11.82 15.47
C GLU A 81 10.90 10.59 15.65
N CYS A 82 10.89 9.66 14.68
CA CYS A 82 10.18 8.40 14.79
C CYS A 82 11.04 7.31 15.45
N LEU A 83 12.34 7.55 15.65
CA LEU A 83 13.24 6.57 16.24
C LEU A 83 13.24 6.69 17.76
N THR A 84 13.19 5.55 18.43
CA THR A 84 13.51 5.51 19.86
C THR A 84 14.98 5.89 20.07
N GLU A 85 15.33 6.33 21.28
CA GLU A 85 16.72 6.64 21.65
C GLU A 85 17.71 5.51 21.29
N LYS A 86 17.29 4.24 21.45
CA LYS A 86 18.12 3.07 21.12
C LYS A 86 18.32 2.89 19.62
N GLU A 87 17.29 3.15 18.81
CA GLU A 87 17.37 3.05 17.35
C GLU A 87 18.13 4.23 16.74
N TYR A 88 17.98 5.42 17.31
CA TYR A 88 18.73 6.61 16.92
C TYR A 88 20.24 6.44 17.23
N ALA A 89 20.57 5.93 18.42
CA ALA A 89 21.95 5.62 18.80
C ALA A 89 22.58 4.55 17.89
N MET A 90 21.85 3.48 17.55
CA MET A 90 22.34 2.47 16.60
C MET A 90 22.58 3.03 15.20
N ARG A 91 21.72 3.92 14.69
CA ARG A 91 21.95 4.58 13.39
C ARG A 91 23.18 5.49 13.41
N HIS A 92 23.40 6.24 14.50
CA HIS A 92 24.61 7.06 14.64
C HIS A 92 25.90 6.25 14.74
N VAL A 93 25.85 5.07 15.35
CA VAL A 93 27.01 4.16 15.45
C VAL A 93 27.29 3.47 14.10
N LEU A 94 26.24 3.07 13.37
CA LEU A 94 26.39 2.35 12.08
C LEU A 94 26.65 3.26 10.88
N PHE A 95 26.11 4.48 10.88
CA PHE A 95 26.23 5.44 9.78
C PHE A 95 27.07 6.67 10.14
N GLY A 96 27.95 6.52 11.14
CA GLY A 96 28.98 7.46 11.61
C GLY A 96 29.01 8.85 10.98
N THR A 97 28.72 9.85 11.82
CA THR A 97 29.06 11.28 11.67
C THR A 97 29.80 11.65 10.38
N GLN A 98 29.07 12.18 9.39
CA GLN A 98 29.69 13.04 8.38
C GLN A 98 30.26 14.26 9.12
N GLY A 99 31.58 14.28 9.24
CA GLY A 99 32.31 15.16 10.16
C GLY A 99 32.05 16.64 9.92
N LYS A 100 31.77 17.35 11.02
CA LYS A 100 32.23 18.73 11.21
C LYS A 100 32.84 18.85 12.61
N LYS A 101 34.13 18.50 12.71
CA LYS A 101 34.98 19.13 13.73
C LYS A 101 35.16 20.58 13.31
N MET A 102 34.31 21.46 13.82
CA MET A 102 34.57 22.90 13.80
C MET A 102 35.70 23.13 14.81
N LYS A 103 36.92 23.37 14.29
CA LYS A 103 38.06 23.78 15.10
C LYS A 103 37.73 25.13 15.75
N LYS A 104 38.14 25.24 17.03
CA LYS A 104 38.08 26.45 17.85
C LYS A 104 38.76 27.64 17.19
#